data_AF-A0A2A5QXL6-F1
#
_entry.id   AF-A0A2A5QXL6-F1
#
_cell.length_a   1.000
_cell.length_b   1.000
_cell.length_c   1.000
_cell.angle_alpha   90.00
_cell.angle_beta   90.00
_cell.angle_gamma   90.00
#
_symmetry.space_group_name_H-M   'P 1'
#
loop_
_entity.id
_entity.type
_entity.pdbx_description
1 polymer ?
#
loop_
_entity_poly.entity_id
_entity_poly.type
_entity_poly.pdbx_seq_one_letter_code
_entity_poly.pdbx_strand_id
1 'polypeptide(L)'
;MTTLGIVALDAADYALARDWECENLLLERHCDLETFAHSGRYPNTLEVWTSVATGVGPTEHGLASTGEQQQWENPILEYASTLAPYVLPKEARITLGTWLRGDAGGDGSDGDGGVDMTLRQTAHSHLFQQDARAVRWWPGVTPGEHLSETWHWLNLASNGEITDDELWRRLYGNAGLEVGWLQGMGGADVAVAGVHMHVLDAAGHAFATHPDRLRMVYERVDRLLGSVREHVDDLLILSDHGMQVAWLEGDAEPGFHSWRALASTTLDDDPPEHVFDVREWVDAHADDSDGTRDDSGPAVMDTTEEQLRDLGYLE
;
A
#
# COMPACT_ATOMS: atom_id res chain seq x y z
N MET A 1 1.55 -24.71 -7.88
CA MET A 1 1.04 -23.47 -8.50
C MET A 1 2.17 -22.46 -8.43
N THR A 2 2.43 -21.68 -9.47
CA THR A 2 3.43 -20.60 -9.39
C THR A 2 2.78 -19.35 -8.81
N THR A 3 3.46 -18.67 -7.90
CA THR A 3 2.99 -17.44 -7.26
C THR A 3 3.67 -16.22 -7.88
N LEU A 4 2.89 -15.35 -8.51
CA LEU A 4 3.29 -14.00 -8.86
C LEU A 4 3.05 -13.06 -7.66
N GLY A 5 4.12 -12.69 -6.97
CA GLY A 5 4.09 -11.65 -5.95
C GLY A 5 4.03 -10.26 -6.56
N ILE A 6 3.21 -9.38 -6.00
CA ILE A 6 3.09 -7.98 -6.41
C ILE A 6 3.37 -7.09 -5.20
N VAL A 7 4.38 -6.24 -5.32
CA VAL A 7 4.64 -5.17 -4.36
C VAL A 7 4.23 -3.83 -4.98
N ALA A 8 3.14 -3.26 -4.47
CA ALA A 8 2.75 -1.89 -4.72
C ALA A 8 3.54 -0.98 -3.78
N LEU A 9 4.73 -0.55 -4.23
CA LEU A 9 5.68 0.25 -3.44
C LEU A 9 5.47 1.73 -3.71
N ASP A 10 4.78 2.40 -2.80
CA ASP A 10 4.40 3.81 -2.89
C ASP A 10 5.63 4.72 -3.05
N ALA A 11 5.57 5.61 -4.04
CA ALA A 11 6.60 6.60 -4.37
C ALA A 11 8.00 6.06 -4.70
N ALA A 12 8.15 4.80 -5.14
CA ALA A 12 9.42 4.31 -5.66
C ALA A 12 9.82 5.03 -6.96
N ASP A 13 10.65 6.08 -6.82
CA ASP A 13 11.16 6.87 -7.95
C ASP A 13 12.19 6.09 -8.78
N TYR A 14 11.90 5.90 -10.06
CA TYR A 14 12.74 5.12 -10.98
C TYR A 14 14.14 5.71 -11.16
N ALA A 15 14.28 7.04 -11.19
CA ALA A 15 15.59 7.67 -11.35
C ALA A 15 16.47 7.48 -10.11
N LEU A 16 15.88 7.58 -8.91
CA LEU A 16 16.59 7.34 -7.65
C LEU A 16 17.03 5.88 -7.50
N ALA A 17 16.15 4.94 -7.84
CA ALA A 17 16.46 3.51 -7.84
C ALA A 17 17.70 3.20 -8.71
N ARG A 18 17.77 3.82 -9.89
CA ARG A 18 18.90 3.67 -10.82
C ARG A 18 20.16 4.35 -10.35
N ASP A 19 20.06 5.57 -9.82
CA ASP A 19 21.22 6.30 -9.30
C ASP A 19 21.89 5.56 -8.12
N TRP A 20 21.09 4.86 -7.32
CA TRP A 20 21.56 4.11 -6.14
C TRP A 20 21.73 2.62 -6.37
N GLU A 21 21.58 2.14 -7.61
CA GLU A 21 21.82 0.75 -7.99
C GLU A 21 21.06 -0.25 -7.10
N CYS A 22 19.78 0.03 -6.84
CA CYS A 22 18.91 -0.84 -6.03
C CYS A 22 18.49 -2.09 -6.84
N GLU A 23 19.35 -3.12 -6.89
CA GLU A 23 19.18 -4.33 -7.73
C GLU A 23 17.95 -5.19 -7.42
N ASN A 24 17.42 -5.16 -6.19
CA ASN A 24 16.21 -5.89 -5.83
C ASN A 24 14.94 -5.07 -6.06
N LEU A 25 15.09 -3.76 -6.29
CA LEU A 25 14.03 -2.87 -6.76
C LEU A 25 14.04 -2.78 -8.29
N LEU A 26 15.22 -2.87 -8.90
CA LEU A 26 15.52 -2.93 -10.33
C LEU A 26 15.78 -4.40 -10.74
N LEU A 27 14.71 -5.19 -10.76
CA LEU A 27 14.73 -6.58 -11.20
C LEU A 27 15.14 -6.71 -12.67
N GLU A 28 15.11 -7.93 -13.21
CA GLU A 28 15.60 -8.31 -14.54
C GLU A 28 15.10 -7.40 -15.66
N ARG A 29 13.82 -7.03 -15.61
CA ARG A 29 13.19 -6.07 -16.51
C ARG A 29 12.63 -4.91 -15.69
N HIS A 30 12.86 -3.68 -16.15
CA HIS A 30 12.37 -2.49 -15.46
C HIS A 30 12.20 -1.30 -16.42
N CYS A 31 11.21 -0.46 -16.17
CA CYS A 31 10.96 0.77 -16.92
C CYS A 31 10.41 1.88 -16.03
N ASP A 32 10.34 3.08 -16.62
CA ASP A 32 9.53 4.18 -16.09
C ASP A 32 8.07 3.86 -16.44
N LEU A 33 7.21 3.77 -15.43
CA LEU A 33 5.79 3.46 -15.57
C LEU A 33 4.99 4.74 -15.80
N GLU A 34 4.25 4.82 -16.91
CA GLU A 34 3.37 5.95 -17.17
C GLU A 34 2.20 5.96 -16.17
N THR A 35 2.18 7.00 -15.34
CA THR A 35 1.14 7.28 -14.33
C THR A 35 0.32 8.53 -14.70
N PHE A 36 -0.73 8.82 -13.93
CA PHE A 36 -1.63 9.94 -14.20
C PHE A 36 -1.91 10.77 -12.94
N ALA A 37 -2.43 11.98 -13.14
CA ALA A 37 -3.06 12.78 -12.08
C ALA A 37 -4.47 13.15 -12.53
N HIS A 38 -5.47 12.98 -11.65
CA HIS A 38 -6.86 13.31 -11.96
C HIS A 38 -7.36 14.48 -11.12
N SER A 39 -7.32 14.37 -9.79
CA SER A 39 -7.83 15.44 -8.91
C SER A 39 -6.84 16.56 -8.62
N GLY A 40 -5.56 16.36 -8.94
CA GLY A 40 -4.47 17.26 -8.59
C GLY A 40 -3.47 17.48 -9.72
N ARG A 41 -2.41 18.23 -9.40
CA ARG A 41 -1.27 18.45 -10.32
C ARG A 41 -0.34 17.25 -10.40
N TYR A 42 -0.29 16.44 -9.35
CA TYR A 42 0.58 15.28 -9.22
C TYR A 42 -0.27 14.03 -8.96
N PRO A 43 0.25 12.82 -9.26
CA PRO A 43 -0.45 11.56 -9.02
C PRO A 43 -0.87 11.43 -7.56
N ASN A 44 -2.00 10.76 -7.30
CA ASN A 44 -2.51 10.54 -5.96
C ASN A 44 -2.64 9.04 -5.68
N THR A 45 -2.08 8.61 -4.56
CA THR A 45 -2.03 7.21 -4.10
C THR A 45 -3.35 6.46 -4.23
N LEU A 46 -4.45 7.01 -3.71
CA LEU A 46 -5.74 6.31 -3.76
C LEU A 46 -6.27 6.20 -5.21
N GLU A 47 -6.14 7.26 -6.01
CA GLU A 47 -6.60 7.27 -7.41
C GLU A 47 -5.81 6.27 -8.25
N VAL A 48 -4.49 6.31 -8.14
CA VAL A 48 -3.60 5.51 -8.98
C VAL A 48 -3.66 4.05 -8.57
N TRP A 49 -3.52 3.70 -7.29
CA TRP A 49 -3.57 2.29 -6.89
C TRP A 49 -4.92 1.63 -7.19
N THR A 50 -6.03 2.37 -7.09
CA THR A 50 -7.33 1.84 -7.51
C THR A 50 -7.35 1.62 -9.02
N SER A 51 -6.80 2.53 -9.80
CA SER A 51 -6.69 2.40 -11.26
C SER A 51 -5.78 1.23 -11.67
N VAL A 52 -4.65 1.04 -10.99
CA VAL A 52 -3.75 -0.12 -11.19
C VAL A 52 -4.50 -1.44 -10.96
N ALA A 53 -5.30 -1.52 -9.89
CA ALA A 53 -6.04 -2.74 -9.58
C ALA A 53 -7.20 -3.02 -10.55
N THR A 54 -7.84 -1.97 -11.06
CA THR A 54 -9.11 -2.07 -11.81
C THR A 54 -8.93 -2.01 -13.33
N GLY A 55 -7.87 -1.36 -13.81
CA GLY A 55 -7.61 -1.06 -15.22
C GLY A 55 -8.40 0.13 -15.77
N VAL A 56 -9.11 0.88 -14.92
CA VAL A 56 -9.99 2.00 -15.34
C VAL A 56 -9.66 3.26 -14.54
N GLY A 57 -10.11 4.44 -15.01
CA GLY A 57 -9.80 5.71 -14.36
C GLY A 57 -10.71 6.08 -13.17
N PRO A 58 -10.40 7.16 -12.42
CA PRO A 58 -11.09 7.54 -11.18
C PRO A 58 -12.59 7.77 -11.26
N THR A 59 -13.08 8.26 -12.40
CA THR A 59 -14.51 8.43 -12.62
C THR A 59 -15.25 7.09 -12.73
N GLU A 60 -14.59 6.05 -13.24
CA GLU A 60 -15.19 4.74 -13.47
C GLU A 60 -15.12 3.85 -12.23
N HIS A 61 -13.99 3.81 -11.54
CA HIS A 61 -13.86 3.08 -10.26
C HIS A 61 -14.41 3.85 -9.06
N GLY A 62 -14.88 5.09 -9.25
CA GLY A 62 -15.61 5.86 -8.23
C GLY A 62 -14.76 6.45 -7.09
N LEU A 63 -13.43 6.41 -7.17
CA LEU A 63 -12.52 6.94 -6.16
C LEU A 63 -11.68 8.08 -6.72
N ALA A 64 -12.34 9.18 -7.08
CA ALA A 64 -11.66 10.45 -7.34
C ALA A 64 -11.44 11.21 -6.03
N SER A 65 -10.25 11.78 -5.85
CA SER A 65 -9.82 12.59 -4.70
C SER A 65 -10.46 13.98 -4.63
N THR A 66 -11.59 14.19 -5.31
CA THR A 66 -12.42 15.40 -5.19
C THR A 66 -13.34 15.40 -3.95
N GLY A 67 -13.21 14.41 -3.06
CA GLY A 67 -13.97 14.24 -1.80
C GLY A 67 -13.10 13.81 -0.58
N GLU A 68 -13.74 13.43 0.54
CA GLU A 68 -13.05 12.84 1.70
C GLU A 68 -12.56 11.42 1.36
N GLN A 69 -11.23 11.22 1.34
CA GLN A 69 -10.57 9.96 0.95
C GLN A 69 -10.68 8.85 2.02
N GLN A 70 -10.90 9.26 3.27
CA GLN A 70 -11.10 8.38 4.41
C GLN A 70 -12.60 8.30 4.72
N GLN A 71 -13.05 7.14 5.19
CA GLN A 71 -14.41 6.92 5.68
C GLN A 71 -14.36 6.45 7.13
N TRP A 72 -15.32 6.90 7.94
CA TRP A 72 -15.46 6.37 9.29
C TRP A 72 -16.07 4.98 9.22
N GLU A 73 -15.52 4.01 9.96
CA GLU A 73 -16.15 2.69 10.07
C GLU A 73 -17.53 2.76 10.76
N ASN A 74 -17.74 3.78 11.59
CA ASN A 74 -19.02 4.00 12.27
C ASN A 74 -20.00 4.79 11.37
N PRO A 75 -21.18 4.23 11.02
CA PRO A 75 -22.15 4.87 10.12
C PRO A 75 -22.70 6.22 10.62
N ILE A 76 -22.75 6.42 11.94
CA ILE A 76 -23.21 7.67 12.54
C ILE A 76 -22.13 8.76 12.38
N LEU A 77 -20.85 8.38 12.52
CA LEU A 77 -19.74 9.30 12.33
C LEU A 77 -19.50 9.62 10.86
N GLU A 78 -19.70 8.68 9.95
CA GLU A 78 -19.69 8.96 8.50
C GLU A 78 -20.83 9.92 8.12
N TYR A 79 -22.04 9.72 8.65
CA TYR A 79 -23.12 10.67 8.43
C TYR A 79 -22.79 12.05 9.03
N ALA A 80 -22.20 12.10 10.23
CA ALA A 80 -21.80 13.35 10.86
C ALA A 80 -20.66 14.06 10.11
N SER A 81 -19.68 13.32 9.56
CA SER A 81 -18.57 13.87 8.78
C SER A 81 -19.06 14.51 7.48
N THR A 82 -20.06 13.93 6.80
CA THR A 82 -20.63 14.56 5.59
C THR A 82 -21.26 15.94 5.85
N LEU A 83 -21.70 16.20 7.08
CA LEU A 83 -22.26 17.49 7.49
C LEU A 83 -21.21 18.42 8.10
N ALA A 84 -20.09 17.89 8.61
CA ALA A 84 -19.07 18.63 9.33
C ALA A 84 -18.42 19.77 8.51
N PRO A 85 -18.11 19.65 7.20
CA PRO A 85 -17.57 20.75 6.40
C PRO A 85 -18.44 22.00 6.35
N TYR A 86 -19.75 21.86 6.54
CA TYR A 86 -20.71 22.98 6.52
C TYR A 86 -20.88 23.66 7.87
N VAL A 87 -20.42 23.02 8.95
CA VAL A 87 -20.67 23.42 10.33
C VAL A 87 -19.38 23.73 11.09
N LEU A 88 -18.26 23.11 10.72
CA LEU A 88 -16.99 23.17 11.43
C LEU A 88 -15.83 23.63 10.53
N PRO A 89 -14.99 24.58 11.00
CA PRO A 89 -13.72 24.92 10.37
C PRO A 89 -12.79 23.70 10.24
N LYS A 90 -11.88 23.73 9.25
CA LYS A 90 -10.97 22.61 8.94
C LYS A 90 -10.12 22.22 10.15
N GLU A 91 -9.65 23.20 10.90
CA GLU A 91 -8.80 23.02 12.09
C GLU A 91 -9.56 22.28 13.20
N ALA A 92 -10.83 22.64 13.41
CA ALA A 92 -11.69 21.97 14.39
C ALA A 92 -12.00 20.52 13.98
N ARG A 93 -12.16 20.25 12.68
CA ARG A 93 -12.37 18.89 12.15
C ARG A 93 -11.14 18.00 12.36
N ILE A 94 -9.94 18.54 12.15
CA ILE A 94 -8.68 17.82 12.39
C ILE A 94 -8.55 17.50 13.88
N THR A 95 -8.75 18.47 14.76
CA THR A 95 -8.67 18.24 16.22
C THR A 95 -9.70 17.23 16.72
N LEU A 96 -10.96 17.31 16.24
CA LEU A 96 -11.97 16.31 16.59
C LEU A 96 -11.62 14.92 16.07
N GLY A 97 -11.12 14.83 14.83
CA GLY A 97 -10.72 13.56 14.23
C GLY A 97 -9.58 12.90 15.00
N THR A 98 -8.55 13.67 15.38
CA THR A 98 -7.45 13.21 16.23
C THR A 98 -7.94 12.76 17.60
N TRP A 99 -8.88 13.49 18.22
CA TRP A 99 -9.47 13.08 19.50
C TRP A 99 -10.33 11.80 19.37
N LEU A 100 -11.15 11.68 18.32
CA LEU A 100 -12.02 10.53 18.06
C LEU A 100 -11.25 9.25 17.71
N ARG A 101 -10.05 9.37 17.12
CA ARG A 101 -9.12 8.26 16.90
C ARG A 101 -8.42 7.78 18.18
N GLY A 102 -8.67 8.43 19.32
CA GLY A 102 -8.05 8.08 20.61
C GLY A 102 -6.67 8.72 20.82
N ASP A 103 -6.19 9.56 19.90
CA ASP A 103 -4.82 10.09 19.88
C ASP A 103 -4.56 11.17 20.95
N ALA A 104 -5.60 11.64 21.66
CA ALA A 104 -5.50 12.75 22.62
C ALA A 104 -5.08 12.32 24.05
N GLY A 105 -4.78 11.05 24.28
CA GLY A 105 -4.36 10.51 25.57
C GLY A 105 -3.03 9.77 25.46
N GLY A 106 -1.93 10.45 25.81
CA GLY A 106 -0.63 9.80 25.93
C GLY A 106 -0.63 8.74 27.03
N ASP A 107 -0.69 7.47 26.65
CA ASP A 107 -0.09 6.33 27.31
C ASP A 107 -0.04 5.18 26.30
N GLY A 108 1.11 4.53 26.18
CA GLY A 108 1.35 3.38 25.31
C GLY A 108 0.68 2.12 25.85
N SER A 109 -0.66 2.10 25.84
CA SER A 109 -1.45 0.92 26.15
C SER A 109 -2.39 0.59 25.00
N ASP A 110 -2.36 -0.68 24.58
CA ASP A 110 -3.39 -1.32 23.76
C ASP A 110 -4.79 -0.88 24.22
N GLY A 111 -5.43 -0.01 23.44
CA GLY A 111 -6.62 0.73 23.86
C GLY A 111 -7.63 0.84 22.73
N ASP A 112 -8.49 -0.19 22.66
CA ASP A 112 -9.76 -0.31 21.96
C ASP A 112 -10.73 0.87 22.23
N GLY A 113 -10.41 2.06 21.73
CA GLY A 113 -11.18 3.28 22.02
C GLY A 113 -11.14 4.39 20.96
N GLY A 114 -10.31 4.24 19.93
CA GLY A 114 -10.33 5.10 18.75
C GLY A 114 -11.32 4.59 17.72
N VAL A 115 -12.10 5.47 17.08
CA VAL A 115 -12.90 5.08 15.92
C VAL A 115 -12.01 5.09 14.69
N ASP A 116 -11.80 3.93 14.09
CA ASP A 116 -10.88 3.76 12.97
C ASP A 116 -11.41 4.42 11.69
N MET A 117 -10.46 4.92 10.89
CA MET A 117 -10.68 5.56 9.59
C MET A 117 -10.00 4.70 8.54
N THR A 118 -10.81 4.01 7.74
CA THR A 118 -10.32 3.20 6.64
C THR A 118 -10.37 3.98 5.33
N LEU A 119 -9.52 3.59 4.37
CA LEU A 119 -9.63 4.12 3.03
C LEU A 119 -10.89 3.60 2.37
N ARG A 120 -11.53 4.47 1.57
CA ARG A 120 -12.66 4.03 0.75
C ARG A 120 -12.21 2.94 -0.23
N GLN A 121 -13.07 1.95 -0.43
CA GLN A 121 -12.85 0.85 -1.37
C GLN A 121 -13.77 0.99 -2.59
N THR A 122 -13.29 0.56 -3.74
CA THR A 122 -14.08 0.50 -4.97
C THR A 122 -14.99 -0.72 -4.96
N ALA A 123 -16.18 -0.58 -5.54
CA ALA A 123 -17.02 -1.71 -5.90
C ALA A 123 -16.72 -2.26 -7.31
N HIS A 124 -15.79 -1.63 -8.04
CA HIS A 124 -15.42 -2.05 -9.39
C HIS A 124 -14.67 -3.38 -9.38
N SER A 125 -14.75 -4.13 -10.48
CA SER A 125 -13.94 -5.35 -10.64
C SER A 125 -12.45 -5.02 -10.61
N HIS A 126 -11.67 -5.86 -9.92
CA HIS A 126 -10.23 -5.68 -9.76
C HIS A 126 -9.48 -7.01 -9.89
N LEU A 127 -8.17 -6.94 -10.12
CA LEU A 127 -7.33 -8.10 -10.45
C LEU A 127 -7.29 -9.17 -9.35
N PHE A 128 -7.53 -8.80 -8.09
CA PHE A 128 -7.54 -9.75 -6.96
C PHE A 128 -8.89 -10.45 -6.68
N GLN A 129 -9.91 -10.28 -7.53
CA GLN A 129 -11.22 -10.93 -7.31
C GLN A 129 -11.30 -12.38 -7.78
N GLN A 130 -10.37 -12.83 -8.61
CA GLN A 130 -10.36 -14.19 -9.11
C GLN A 130 -9.99 -15.18 -8.01
N ASP A 131 -10.44 -16.42 -8.15
CA ASP A 131 -10.04 -17.50 -7.25
C ASP A 131 -8.52 -17.65 -7.25
N ALA A 132 -7.96 -18.13 -6.15
CA ALA A 132 -6.52 -18.28 -5.96
C ALA A 132 -5.70 -16.98 -5.95
N ARG A 133 -6.32 -15.81 -5.86
CA ARG A 133 -5.60 -14.54 -5.71
C ARG A 133 -5.82 -13.94 -4.32
N ALA A 134 -4.76 -13.37 -3.76
CA ALA A 134 -4.76 -12.78 -2.44
C ALA A 134 -4.25 -11.34 -2.49
N VAL A 135 -4.80 -10.48 -1.64
CA VAL A 135 -4.35 -9.10 -1.52
C VAL A 135 -4.42 -8.62 -0.09
N ARG A 136 -3.44 -7.82 0.30
CA ARG A 136 -3.43 -7.13 1.59
C ARG A 136 -3.07 -5.67 1.42
N TRP A 137 -3.85 -4.82 2.09
CA TRP A 137 -3.58 -3.40 2.26
C TRP A 137 -3.47 -2.54 0.99
N TRP A 138 -3.87 -3.07 -0.17
CA TRP A 138 -3.95 -2.33 -1.42
C TRP A 138 -4.98 -1.17 -1.35
N PRO A 139 -4.56 0.11 -1.50
CA PRO A 139 -5.45 1.26 -1.41
C PRO A 139 -6.57 1.20 -2.45
N GLY A 140 -7.80 1.43 -2.01
CA GLY A 140 -8.97 1.36 -2.89
C GLY A 140 -9.51 -0.04 -3.15
N VAL A 141 -8.80 -1.09 -2.74
CA VAL A 141 -9.25 -2.50 -2.86
C VAL A 141 -9.49 -3.12 -1.48
N THR A 142 -8.62 -2.83 -0.52
CA THR A 142 -8.73 -3.27 0.87
C THR A 142 -8.74 -2.07 1.83
N PRO A 143 -9.09 -2.21 3.11
CA PRO A 143 -9.22 -1.09 4.05
C PRO A 143 -7.96 -0.23 4.24
N GLY A 144 -6.76 -0.78 3.99
CA GLY A 144 -5.51 -0.02 3.93
C GLY A 144 -5.12 0.70 5.22
N GLU A 145 -5.43 0.11 6.39
CA GLU A 145 -5.20 0.68 7.73
C GLU A 145 -3.78 1.22 7.94
N HIS A 146 -2.78 0.51 7.42
CA HIS A 146 -1.37 0.87 7.54
C HIS A 146 -1.03 2.24 6.90
N LEU A 147 -1.80 2.68 5.91
CA LEU A 147 -1.65 3.99 5.28
C LEU A 147 -2.15 5.09 6.22
N SER A 148 -3.31 4.89 6.83
CA SER A 148 -3.87 5.78 7.85
C SER A 148 -2.91 5.90 9.05
N GLU A 149 -2.35 4.79 9.51
CA GLU A 149 -1.34 4.75 10.58
C GLU A 149 -0.09 5.56 10.21
N THR A 150 0.44 5.35 8.99
CA THR A 150 1.65 6.03 8.56
C THR A 150 1.45 7.54 8.46
N TRP A 151 0.34 7.99 7.88
CA TRP A 151 -0.01 9.41 7.84
C TRP A 151 -0.16 9.99 9.24
N HIS A 152 -0.73 9.25 10.18
CA HIS A 152 -0.80 9.66 11.57
C HIS A 152 0.61 9.81 12.18
N TRP A 153 1.52 8.86 11.97
CA TRP A 153 2.89 8.95 12.49
C TRP A 153 3.69 10.10 11.87
N LEU A 154 3.53 10.36 10.56
CA LEU A 154 4.13 11.51 9.89
C LEU A 154 3.64 12.83 10.50
N ASN A 155 2.34 12.93 10.80
CA ASN A 155 1.78 14.10 11.48
C ASN A 155 2.40 14.26 12.88
N LEU A 156 2.45 13.20 13.70
CA LEU A 156 3.09 13.24 15.02
C LEU A 156 4.56 13.68 14.93
N ALA A 157 5.32 13.14 13.96
CA ALA A 157 6.72 13.50 13.76
C ALA A 157 6.86 14.98 13.34
N SER A 158 6.00 15.46 12.44
CA SER A 158 6.01 16.86 11.99
C SER A 158 5.72 17.86 13.11
N ASN A 159 4.93 17.45 14.12
CA ASN A 159 4.61 18.23 15.30
C ASN A 159 5.66 18.09 16.43
N GLY A 160 6.68 17.24 16.25
CA GLY A 160 7.70 16.97 17.26
C GLY A 160 7.20 16.11 18.43
N GLU A 161 6.11 15.36 18.24
CA GLU A 161 5.50 14.50 19.27
C GLU A 161 6.19 13.13 19.38
N ILE A 162 6.81 12.66 18.29
CA ILE A 162 7.65 11.47 18.26
C ILE A 162 9.03 11.78 17.66
N THR A 163 10.02 10.96 17.99
CA THR A 163 11.38 11.10 17.44
C THR A 163 11.51 10.46 16.05
N ASP A 164 12.54 10.83 15.30
CA ASP A 164 12.91 10.15 14.05
C ASP A 164 13.05 8.62 14.28
N ASP A 165 13.73 8.21 15.35
CA ASP A 165 13.93 6.78 15.66
C ASP A 165 12.61 6.05 15.90
N GLU A 166 11.64 6.72 16.54
CA GLU A 166 10.31 6.18 16.76
C GLU A 166 9.55 6.01 15.43
N LEU A 167 9.55 7.05 14.60
CA LEU A 167 8.93 7.02 13.28
C LEU A 167 9.51 5.87 12.44
N TRP A 168 10.84 5.76 12.35
CA TRP A 168 11.50 4.71 11.56
C TRP A 168 11.25 3.32 12.11
N ARG A 169 11.19 3.16 13.43
CA ARG A 169 10.85 1.87 14.04
C ARG A 169 9.45 1.41 13.65
N ARG A 170 8.48 2.32 13.57
CA ARG A 170 7.10 2.03 13.15
C ARG A 170 7.01 1.75 11.65
N LEU A 171 7.58 2.62 10.82
CA LEU A 171 7.61 2.46 9.36
C LEU A 171 8.26 1.13 8.94
N TYR A 172 9.41 0.78 9.54
CA TYR A 172 10.05 -0.51 9.26
C TYR A 172 9.31 -1.69 9.88
N GLY A 173 8.51 -1.46 10.92
CA GLY A 173 7.56 -2.45 11.44
C GLY A 173 6.51 -2.81 10.39
N ASN A 174 5.85 -1.79 9.81
CA ASN A 174 4.87 -1.99 8.74
C ASN A 174 5.51 -2.64 7.50
N ALA A 175 6.69 -2.16 7.07
CA ALA A 175 7.43 -2.78 5.97
C ALA A 175 7.73 -4.27 6.22
N GLY A 176 8.04 -4.66 7.46
CA GLY A 176 8.24 -6.05 7.84
C GLY A 176 6.95 -6.90 7.79
N LEU A 177 5.81 -6.33 8.20
CA LEU A 177 4.51 -7.00 8.11
C LEU A 177 4.07 -7.20 6.65
N GLU A 178 4.28 -6.20 5.82
CA GLU A 178 3.97 -6.22 4.38
C GLU A 178 4.76 -7.33 3.66
N VAL A 179 6.08 -7.29 3.81
CA VAL A 179 7.01 -8.28 3.24
C VAL A 179 6.74 -9.67 3.79
N GLY A 180 6.60 -9.80 5.11
CA GLY A 180 6.38 -11.11 5.75
C GLY A 180 5.06 -11.76 5.34
N TRP A 181 4.00 -10.96 5.13
CA TRP A 181 2.75 -11.48 4.60
C TRP A 181 2.90 -12.00 3.17
N LEU A 182 3.57 -11.23 2.29
CA LEU A 182 3.78 -11.64 0.90
C LEU A 182 4.65 -12.90 0.80
N GLN A 183 5.70 -13.01 1.61
CA GLN A 183 6.51 -14.22 1.72
C GLN A 183 5.69 -15.44 2.14
N GLY A 184 4.77 -15.25 3.10
CA GLY A 184 3.85 -16.31 3.51
C GLY A 184 2.93 -16.77 2.38
N MET A 185 2.47 -15.83 1.54
CA MET A 185 1.63 -16.15 0.38
C MET A 185 2.36 -16.93 -0.71
N GLY A 186 3.66 -16.70 -0.90
CA GLY A 186 4.48 -17.52 -1.80
C GLY A 186 4.50 -19.02 -1.45
N GLY A 187 4.19 -19.39 -0.21
CA GLY A 187 4.03 -20.78 0.23
C GLY A 187 2.58 -21.28 0.30
N ALA A 188 1.59 -20.47 -0.08
CA ALA A 188 0.16 -20.73 0.18
C ALA A 188 -0.64 -21.20 -1.05
N ASP A 189 0.04 -21.63 -2.13
CA ASP A 189 -0.56 -22.03 -3.41
C ASP A 189 -1.54 -20.96 -3.95
N VAL A 190 -1.14 -19.69 -4.03
CA VAL A 190 -1.92 -18.63 -4.68
C VAL A 190 -1.28 -18.25 -6.02
N ALA A 191 -2.07 -17.97 -7.04
CA ALA A 191 -1.54 -17.53 -8.34
C ALA A 191 -0.96 -16.12 -8.26
N VAL A 192 -1.65 -15.23 -7.54
CA VAL A 192 -1.26 -13.82 -7.39
C VAL A 192 -1.38 -13.42 -5.94
N ALA A 193 -0.36 -12.76 -5.41
CA ALA A 193 -0.37 -12.19 -4.07
C ALA A 193 0.09 -10.73 -4.10
N GLY A 194 -0.77 -9.78 -3.76
CA GLY A 194 -0.45 -8.35 -3.78
C GLY A 194 -0.37 -7.71 -2.39
N VAL A 195 0.64 -6.88 -2.15
CA VAL A 195 0.74 -6.07 -0.92
C VAL A 195 1.15 -4.64 -1.24
N HIS A 196 0.59 -3.68 -0.51
CA HIS A 196 1.00 -2.27 -0.58
C HIS A 196 2.01 -1.92 0.50
N MET A 197 3.08 -1.24 0.11
CA MET A 197 4.15 -0.77 0.99
C MET A 197 4.33 0.73 0.87
N HIS A 198 4.26 1.47 1.98
CA HIS A 198 4.24 2.94 1.96
C HIS A 198 5.54 3.62 2.45
N VAL A 199 6.55 2.82 2.79
CA VAL A 199 7.77 3.29 3.46
C VAL A 199 8.60 4.30 2.64
N LEU A 200 8.59 4.21 1.30
CA LEU A 200 9.37 5.12 0.45
C LEU A 200 8.71 6.49 0.27
N ASP A 201 7.38 6.57 0.21
CA ASP A 201 6.66 7.85 0.20
C ASP A 201 6.93 8.65 1.49
N ALA A 202 6.75 8.00 2.64
CA ALA A 202 7.06 8.58 3.94
C ALA A 202 8.53 9.08 4.02
N ALA A 203 9.47 8.31 3.46
CA ALA A 203 10.87 8.71 3.39
C ALA A 203 11.12 9.87 2.44
N GLY A 204 10.44 9.91 1.30
CA GLY A 204 10.49 10.99 0.35
C GLY A 204 10.06 12.32 0.99
N HIS A 205 8.90 12.33 1.65
CA HIS A 205 8.42 13.49 2.40
C HIS A 205 9.39 13.93 3.51
N ALA A 206 10.02 12.99 4.21
CA ALA A 206 10.97 13.32 5.29
C ALA A 206 12.34 13.80 4.78
N PHE A 207 12.84 13.22 3.69
CA PHE A 207 14.26 13.27 3.29
C PHE A 207 14.51 13.75 1.86
N ALA A 208 13.54 14.34 1.17
CA ALA A 208 13.74 14.88 -0.18
C ALA A 208 14.85 15.96 -0.30
N THR A 209 15.36 16.50 0.81
CA THR A 209 16.52 17.41 0.84
C THR A 209 17.78 16.80 1.48
N HIS A 210 17.74 15.50 1.82
CA HIS A 210 18.78 14.79 2.56
C HIS A 210 19.17 13.49 1.80
N PRO A 211 19.98 13.57 0.74
CA PRO A 211 20.23 12.45 -0.19
C PRO A 211 20.74 11.19 0.52
N ASP A 212 21.70 11.33 1.44
CA ASP A 212 22.25 10.19 2.16
C ASP A 212 21.19 9.49 3.04
N ARG A 213 20.25 10.26 3.63
CA ARG A 213 19.17 9.68 4.45
C ARG A 213 18.15 8.95 3.60
N LEU A 214 17.72 9.54 2.49
CA LEU A 214 16.77 8.91 1.58
C LEU A 214 17.36 7.64 0.95
N ARG A 215 18.62 7.71 0.51
CA ARG A 215 19.37 6.56 0.00
C ARG A 215 19.42 5.40 0.99
N MET A 216 19.69 5.65 2.27
CA MET A 216 19.71 4.60 3.30
C MET A 216 18.36 3.87 3.42
N VAL A 217 17.24 4.57 3.23
CA VAL A 217 15.91 3.94 3.24
C VAL A 217 15.72 3.08 1.98
N TYR A 218 16.05 3.61 0.80
CA TYR A 218 16.01 2.86 -0.47
C TYR A 218 16.83 1.58 -0.39
N GLU A 219 18.10 1.65 0.03
CA GLU A 219 18.97 0.48 0.20
C GLU A 219 18.42 -0.53 1.22
N ARG A 220 17.66 -0.06 2.22
CA ARG A 220 17.03 -0.95 3.20
C ARG A 220 15.79 -1.64 2.63
N VAL A 221 14.96 -0.91 1.91
CA VAL A 221 13.79 -1.47 1.21
C VAL A 221 14.25 -2.46 0.15
N ASP A 222 15.28 -2.13 -0.61
CA ASP A 222 15.93 -3.02 -1.58
C ASP A 222 16.30 -4.37 -0.93
N ARG A 223 16.99 -4.35 0.21
CA ARG A 223 17.32 -5.60 0.94
C ARG A 223 16.10 -6.39 1.40
N LEU A 224 15.00 -5.71 1.76
CA LEU A 224 13.75 -6.40 2.13
C LEU A 224 13.12 -7.08 0.91
N LEU A 225 13.12 -6.41 -0.25
CA LEU A 225 12.61 -6.96 -1.51
C LEU A 225 13.46 -8.14 -2.00
N GLY A 226 14.77 -8.12 -1.77
CA GLY A 226 15.62 -9.29 -2.02
C GLY A 226 15.14 -10.53 -1.25
N SER A 227 14.63 -10.34 -0.03
CA SER A 227 14.03 -11.45 0.73
C SER A 227 12.65 -11.86 0.18
N VAL A 228 11.84 -10.94 -0.34
CA VAL A 228 10.57 -11.29 -1.02
C VAL A 228 10.86 -12.17 -2.23
N ARG A 229 11.82 -11.76 -3.07
CA ARG A 229 12.22 -12.44 -4.29
C ARG A 229 12.62 -13.91 -4.08
N GLU A 230 13.15 -14.25 -2.91
CA GLU A 230 13.51 -15.64 -2.55
C GLU A 230 12.30 -16.52 -2.18
N HIS A 231 11.12 -15.92 -1.96
CA HIS A 231 9.95 -16.60 -1.40
C HIS A 231 8.74 -16.63 -2.33
N VAL A 232 8.77 -15.92 -3.46
CA VAL A 232 7.77 -16.00 -4.53
C VAL A 232 8.43 -16.55 -5.79
N ASP A 233 7.67 -17.16 -6.69
CA ASP A 233 8.22 -17.70 -7.94
C ASP A 233 8.60 -16.57 -8.91
N ASP A 234 7.70 -15.58 -9.03
CA ASP A 234 7.88 -14.38 -9.81
C ASP A 234 7.49 -13.15 -9.00
N LEU A 235 8.11 -12.00 -9.27
CA LEU A 235 7.88 -10.76 -8.55
C LEU A 235 7.68 -9.60 -9.53
N LEU A 236 6.60 -8.84 -9.32
CA LEU A 236 6.31 -7.56 -9.94
C LEU A 236 6.35 -6.45 -8.87
N ILE A 237 7.17 -5.44 -9.08
CA ILE A 237 7.24 -4.23 -8.26
C ILE A 237 6.68 -3.08 -9.09
N LEU A 238 5.74 -2.35 -8.50
CA LEU A 238 5.11 -1.18 -9.11
C LEU A 238 5.23 0.01 -8.17
N SER A 239 5.22 1.19 -8.74
CA SER A 239 4.98 2.45 -8.04
C SER A 239 3.81 3.18 -8.68
N ASP A 240 3.07 3.91 -7.88
CA ASP A 240 2.04 4.84 -8.36
C ASP A 240 2.65 6.18 -8.82
N HIS A 241 3.75 6.60 -8.23
CA HIS A 241 4.51 7.79 -8.58
C HIS A 241 5.99 7.71 -8.15
N GLY A 242 6.75 8.77 -8.37
CA GLY A 242 8.07 8.93 -7.74
C GLY A 242 8.08 10.06 -6.72
N MET A 243 9.27 10.57 -6.37
CA MET A 243 9.43 11.65 -5.41
C MET A 243 10.37 12.72 -5.96
N GLN A 244 9.95 13.99 -5.88
CA GLN A 244 10.81 15.12 -6.21
C GLN A 244 11.84 15.35 -5.10
N VAL A 245 13.08 15.61 -5.49
CA VAL A 245 14.19 15.82 -4.55
C VAL A 245 15.01 17.07 -4.89
N ALA A 246 15.74 17.60 -3.93
CA ALA A 246 16.44 18.88 -4.06
C ALA A 246 17.68 18.85 -4.98
N TRP A 247 18.14 17.67 -5.38
CA TRP A 247 19.39 17.48 -6.12
C TRP A 247 19.22 16.96 -7.55
N LEU A 248 18.01 16.54 -7.94
CA LEU A 248 17.73 16.13 -9.31
C LEU A 248 17.32 17.33 -10.16
N GLU A 249 17.87 17.41 -11.37
CA GLU A 249 17.50 18.45 -12.32
C GLU A 249 16.05 18.28 -12.78
N GLY A 250 15.28 19.37 -12.78
CA GLY A 250 13.87 19.38 -13.18
C GLY A 250 12.88 19.27 -12.01
N ASP A 251 13.35 18.86 -10.83
CA ASP A 251 12.54 18.86 -9.61
C ASP A 251 12.46 20.28 -9.03
N ALA A 252 11.24 20.76 -8.81
CA ALA A 252 10.98 22.12 -8.36
C ALA A 252 10.47 22.19 -6.92
N GLU A 253 9.86 21.11 -6.44
CA GLU A 253 9.17 21.04 -5.15
C GLU A 253 9.61 19.78 -4.39
N PRO A 254 10.80 19.78 -3.75
CA PRO A 254 11.27 18.60 -3.00
C PRO A 254 10.25 18.14 -1.96
N GLY A 255 9.97 16.84 -1.94
CA GLY A 255 8.95 16.22 -1.08
C GLY A 255 7.56 16.21 -1.70
N PHE A 256 7.37 16.69 -2.93
CA PHE A 256 6.17 16.46 -3.72
C PHE A 256 6.36 15.25 -4.62
N HIS A 257 5.25 14.65 -5.06
CA HIS A 257 5.32 13.48 -5.93
C HIS A 257 5.94 13.86 -7.30
N SER A 258 6.69 12.93 -7.87
CA SER A 258 7.24 13.04 -9.23
C SER A 258 6.46 12.12 -10.18
N TRP A 259 6.66 12.29 -11.48
CA TRP A 259 6.05 11.44 -12.51
C TRP A 259 6.85 10.16 -12.80
N ARG A 260 7.97 9.94 -12.13
CA ARG A 260 8.94 8.87 -12.41
C ARG A 260 8.60 7.61 -11.65
N ALA A 261 7.42 7.05 -11.89
CA ALA A 261 7.02 5.79 -11.26
C ALA A 261 7.87 4.63 -11.79
N LEU A 262 8.13 3.64 -10.95
CA LEU A 262 8.82 2.41 -11.32
C LEU A 262 7.83 1.32 -11.72
N ALA A 263 8.16 0.54 -12.75
CA ALA A 263 7.70 -0.84 -12.89
C ALA A 263 8.91 -1.77 -13.10
N SER A 264 8.91 -2.92 -12.42
CA SER A 264 10.00 -3.88 -12.50
C SER A 264 9.51 -5.31 -12.27
N THR A 265 10.07 -6.29 -12.97
CA THR A 265 9.65 -7.70 -12.88
C THR A 265 10.82 -8.67 -13.00
N THR A 266 10.69 -9.85 -12.38
CA THR A 266 11.61 -10.99 -12.57
C THR A 266 11.31 -11.81 -13.83
N LEU A 267 10.12 -11.63 -14.42
CA LEU A 267 9.71 -12.32 -15.65
C LEU A 267 10.58 -11.87 -16.83
N ASP A 268 10.70 -12.75 -17.83
CA ASP A 268 11.49 -12.47 -19.04
C ASP A 268 10.87 -11.37 -19.93
N ASP A 269 9.54 -11.21 -19.84
CA ASP A 269 8.73 -10.21 -20.55
C ASP A 269 8.86 -8.82 -19.92
N ASP A 270 8.70 -7.78 -20.74
CA ASP A 270 8.79 -6.40 -20.26
C ASP A 270 7.62 -6.09 -19.29
N PRO A 271 7.86 -5.31 -18.21
CA PRO A 271 6.80 -4.89 -17.29
C PRO A 271 5.78 -3.99 -17.99
N PRO A 272 4.58 -3.79 -17.40
CA PRO A 272 3.58 -2.87 -17.95
C PRO A 272 4.15 -1.46 -18.11
N GLU A 273 3.84 -0.79 -19.22
CA GLU A 273 4.32 0.56 -19.52
C GLU A 273 3.38 1.65 -18.97
N HIS A 274 2.11 1.33 -18.68
CA HIS A 274 1.14 2.27 -18.12
C HIS A 274 0.37 1.63 -16.96
N VAL A 275 0.03 2.43 -15.93
CA VAL A 275 -0.78 1.97 -14.78
C VAL A 275 -2.11 1.29 -15.14
N PHE A 276 -2.73 1.61 -16.28
CA PHE A 276 -3.99 0.97 -16.70
C PHE A 276 -3.80 -0.43 -17.30
N ASP A 277 -2.58 -0.74 -17.75
CA ASP A 277 -2.26 -2.02 -18.41
C ASP A 277 -1.90 -3.11 -17.39
N VAL A 278 -1.65 -2.74 -16.13
CA VAL A 278 -1.19 -3.66 -15.08
C VAL A 278 -2.14 -4.83 -14.89
N ARG A 279 -3.45 -4.58 -14.88
CA ARG A 279 -4.44 -5.66 -14.71
C ARG A 279 -4.35 -6.68 -15.84
N GLU A 280 -4.34 -6.23 -17.09
CA GLU A 280 -4.25 -7.11 -18.27
C GLU A 280 -2.91 -7.85 -18.27
N TRP A 281 -1.83 -7.16 -17.92
CA TRP A 281 -0.52 -7.76 -17.80
C TRP A 281 -0.50 -8.87 -16.75
N VAL A 282 -1.02 -8.63 -15.53
CA VAL A 282 -1.08 -9.67 -14.49
C VAL A 282 -1.94 -10.85 -14.93
N ASP A 283 -3.09 -10.61 -15.54
CA ASP A 283 -3.98 -11.67 -16.04
C ASP A 283 -3.32 -12.53 -17.12
N ALA A 284 -2.38 -11.98 -17.90
CA ALA A 284 -1.66 -12.72 -18.93
C ALA A 284 -0.51 -13.58 -18.39
N HIS A 285 0.04 -13.26 -17.22
CA HIS A 285 1.22 -13.91 -16.65
C HIS A 285 0.92 -14.77 -15.41
N ALA A 286 -0.26 -14.61 -14.80
CA ALA A 286 -0.71 -15.46 -13.72
C ALA A 286 -1.14 -16.84 -14.23
N ASP A 287 -0.62 -17.92 -13.62
CA ASP A 287 -1.10 -19.28 -13.87
C ASP A 287 -2.31 -19.56 -12.97
N ASP A 288 -3.46 -18.98 -13.31
CA ASP A 288 -4.74 -19.22 -12.61
C ASP A 288 -5.39 -20.54 -13.04
N SER A 289 -4.65 -21.50 -13.62
CA SER A 289 -5.25 -22.71 -14.17
C SER A 289 -5.99 -23.51 -13.09
N ASP A 290 -7.32 -23.45 -13.20
CA ASP A 290 -8.37 -24.01 -12.34
C ASP A 290 -8.35 -25.55 -12.21
N GLY A 291 -7.38 -26.21 -12.85
CA GLY A 291 -7.37 -27.67 -13.08
C GLY A 291 -7.12 -28.54 -11.86
N THR A 292 -6.81 -27.95 -10.69
CA THR A 292 -6.43 -28.70 -9.48
C THR A 292 -7.31 -28.42 -8.26
N ARG A 293 -8.32 -27.53 -8.33
CA ARG A 293 -9.07 -27.05 -7.15
C ARG A 293 -10.53 -27.49 -7.04
N ASP A 294 -10.98 -28.38 -7.93
CA ASP A 294 -12.32 -28.99 -7.87
C ASP A 294 -12.52 -29.92 -6.65
N ASP A 295 -11.53 -30.02 -5.75
CA ASP A 295 -11.56 -30.78 -4.48
C ASP A 295 -11.59 -29.87 -3.23
N SER A 296 -12.02 -28.61 -3.37
CA SER A 296 -12.15 -27.64 -2.28
C SER A 296 -13.35 -27.95 -1.37
N GLY A 297 -13.23 -29.03 -0.59
CA GLY A 297 -14.09 -29.28 0.55
C GLY A 297 -13.91 -28.22 1.64
N PRO A 298 -14.89 -28.06 2.56
CA PRO A 298 -14.71 -27.19 3.73
C PRO A 298 -13.46 -27.60 4.51
N ALA A 299 -12.77 -26.62 5.08
CA ALA A 299 -11.58 -26.87 5.90
C ALA A 299 -11.90 -27.94 6.97
N VAL A 300 -11.17 -29.05 6.93
CA VAL A 300 -11.31 -30.12 7.91
C VAL A 300 -10.47 -29.75 9.11
N MET A 301 -11.12 -29.56 10.26
CA MET A 301 -10.43 -29.42 11.53
C MET A 301 -10.45 -30.74 12.28
N ASP A 302 -9.26 -31.22 12.67
CA ASP A 302 -9.12 -32.41 13.52
C ASP A 302 -9.59 -32.14 14.97
N THR A 303 -9.64 -30.86 15.35
CA THR A 303 -10.10 -30.45 16.68
C THR A 303 -11.62 -30.45 16.71
N THR A 304 -12.20 -31.17 17.68
CA THR A 304 -13.65 -31.23 17.83
C THR A 304 -14.20 -29.91 18.37
N GLU A 305 -15.48 -29.66 18.12
CA GLU A 305 -16.19 -28.51 18.67
C GLU A 305 -16.14 -28.49 20.22
N GLU A 306 -16.19 -29.66 20.86
CA GLU A 306 -16.05 -29.79 22.33
C GLU A 306 -14.66 -29.38 22.80
N GLN A 307 -13.60 -29.80 22.11
CA GLN A 307 -12.24 -29.36 22.42
C GLN A 307 -12.08 -27.85 22.22
N LEU A 308 -12.68 -27.29 21.17
CA LEU A 308 -12.67 -25.84 20.95
C LEU A 308 -13.44 -25.08 22.05
N ARG A 309 -14.55 -25.61 22.55
CA ARG A 309 -15.25 -25.05 23.73
C ARG A 309 -14.44 -25.14 25.00
N ASP A 310 -13.82 -26.29 25.27
CA ASP A 310 -12.96 -26.49 26.44
C ASP A 310 -11.75 -25.55 26.43
N LEU A 311 -11.22 -25.25 25.25
CA LEU A 311 -10.17 -24.26 25.03
C LEU A 311 -10.68 -22.80 25.07
N GLY A 312 -12.00 -22.59 25.11
CA GLY A 312 -12.63 -21.27 25.13
C GLY A 312 -12.66 -20.57 23.77
N TYR A 313 -12.40 -21.28 22.67
CA TYR A 313 -12.53 -20.74 21.31
C TYR A 313 -13.99 -20.71 20.82
N LEU A 314 -14.89 -21.48 21.42
CA LEU A 314 -16.31 -21.52 21.13
C LEU A 314 -17.14 -21.40 22.41
N GLU A 315 -18.34 -20.81 22.31
CA GLU A 315 -19.35 -20.77 23.38
C GLU A 315 -20.23 -22.04 23.42
#